data_AF-A0A178LAP9-F1
#
_entry.id   AF-A0A178LAP9-F1
#
_cell.length_a   1.000
_cell.length_b   1.000
_cell.length_c   1.000
_cell.angle_alpha   90.00
_cell.angle_beta   90.00
_cell.angle_gamma   90.00
#
_symmetry.space_group_name_H-M   'P 1'
#
loop_
_entity.id
_entity.type
_entity.pdbx_description
1 polymer ?
#
loop_
_entity_poly.entity_id
_entity_poly.type
_entity_poly.pdbx_seq_one_letter_code
_entity_poly.pdbx_strand_id
1 'polypeptide(L)'
;MTFTYQPDQDYLLVDLTSGRTAGKLLQGELHIAKSCQEEDPRTYAQLLDETLRSTLGDEVGQREGDILTLRRTGIKLRLVPLEIACD
;
A
#
# COMPACT_ATOMS: atom_id res chain seq x y z
N MET A 1 19.63 3.06 -2.15
CA MET A 1 18.96 2.08 -3.04
C MET A 1 17.77 2.78 -3.66
N THR A 2 17.64 2.73 -4.98
CA THR A 2 16.46 3.28 -5.68
C THR A 2 15.33 2.27 -5.53
N PHE A 3 14.22 2.66 -4.89
CA PHE A 3 13.04 1.81 -4.86
C PHE A 3 12.47 1.68 -6.27
N THR A 4 12.19 0.44 -6.70
CA THR A 4 11.51 0.16 -7.96
C THR A 4 10.25 -0.63 -7.64
N TYR A 5 9.10 -0.05 -7.98
CA TYR A 5 7.82 -0.72 -7.79
C TYR A 5 7.69 -1.89 -8.78
N GLN A 6 7.33 -3.05 -8.25
CA GLN A 6 6.99 -4.24 -9.01
C GLN A 6 5.52 -4.59 -8.75
N PRO A 7 4.66 -4.68 -9.78
CA PRO A 7 3.22 -4.91 -9.61
C PRO A 7 2.90 -6.30 -9.05
N ASP A 8 3.72 -7.30 -9.38
CA ASP A 8 3.53 -8.69 -8.93
C ASP A 8 4.12 -8.97 -7.54
N GLN A 9 4.71 -7.96 -6.90
CA GLN A 9 5.31 -8.07 -5.57
C GLN A 9 4.35 -7.58 -4.49
N ASP A 10 4.38 -8.27 -3.34
CA ASP A 10 3.58 -7.90 -2.19
C ASP A 10 4.32 -6.92 -1.27
N TYR A 11 3.61 -5.91 -0.79
CA TYR A 11 4.16 -4.88 0.10
C TYR A 11 3.31 -4.74 1.36
N LEU A 12 3.98 -4.58 2.50
CA LEU A 12 3.37 -4.05 3.71
C LEU A 12 3.31 -2.51 3.60
N LEU A 13 2.18 -1.93 3.98
CA LEU A 13 2.01 -0.49 4.05
C LEU A 13 2.21 -0.02 5.48
N VAL A 14 3.29 0.74 5.69
CA VAL A 14 3.68 1.25 7.00
C VAL A 14 3.42 2.75 7.05
N ASP A 15 2.59 3.19 7.98
CA ASP A 15 2.32 4.61 8.20
C ASP A 15 3.61 5.33 8.63
N LEU A 16 4.00 6.37 7.87
CA LEU A 16 5.26 7.09 8.11
C LEU A 16 5.28 7.88 9.42
N THR A 17 4.11 8.23 9.97
CA THR A 17 4.00 9.03 11.19
C THR A 17 4.09 8.15 12.43
N SER A 18 3.39 7.02 12.40
CA SER A 18 3.25 6.12 13.55
C SER A 18 4.18 4.90 13.50
N GLY A 19 4.76 4.58 12.34
CA GLY A 19 5.54 3.37 12.10
C GLY A 19 4.71 2.08 12.13
N ARG A 20 3.38 2.18 12.19
CA ARG A 20 2.48 1.02 12.32
C ARG A 20 2.05 0.52 10.95
N THR A 21 1.75 -0.77 10.88
CA THR A 21 1.05 -1.35 9.73
C THR A 21 -0.33 -0.72 9.58
N ALA A 22 -0.62 -0.24 8.38
CA ALA A 22 -1.92 0.33 8.01
C ALA A 22 -2.65 -0.53 6.96
N GLY A 23 -1.92 -1.37 6.23
CA GLY A 23 -2.47 -2.15 5.13
C GLY A 23 -1.43 -3.03 4.45
N LYS A 24 -1.86 -3.67 3.38
CA LYS A 24 -1.01 -4.41 2.46
C LYS A 24 -1.39 -4.06 1.02
N LEU A 25 -0.40 -4.12 0.15
CA LEU A 25 -0.57 -4.05 -1.29
C LEU A 25 -0.20 -5.43 -1.84
N LEU A 26 -1.20 -6.25 -2.15
CA LEU A 26 -1.04 -7.62 -2.65
C LEU A 26 -1.23 -7.62 -4.15
N GLN A 27 -0.19 -7.87 -4.93
CA GLN A 27 -0.24 -7.80 -6.40
C GLN A 27 -0.91 -6.51 -6.94
N GLY A 28 -0.63 -5.37 -6.28
CA GLY A 28 -1.24 -4.07 -6.60
C GLY A 28 -2.63 -3.82 -5.99
N GLU A 29 -3.26 -4.79 -5.35
CA GLU A 29 -4.54 -4.63 -4.65
C GLU A 29 -4.33 -4.15 -3.21
N LEU A 30 -5.05 -3.11 -2.81
CA LEU A 30 -5.01 -2.55 -1.47
C LEU A 30 -5.98 -3.28 -0.54
N HIS A 31 -5.43 -3.86 0.52
CA HIS A 31 -6.15 -4.51 1.60
C HIS A 31 -5.87 -3.80 2.94
N ILE A 32 -6.87 -3.75 3.81
CA ILE A 32 -6.67 -3.28 5.19
C ILE A 32 -5.98 -4.41 5.96
N ALA A 33 -4.93 -4.07 6.70
CA ALA A 33 -4.19 -5.03 7.52
C ALA A 33 -3.77 -4.37 8.83
N LYS A 34 -3.84 -5.12 9.92
CA LYS A 34 -3.34 -4.66 11.24
C LYS A 34 -1.94 -5.18 11.54
N SER A 35 -1.48 -6.19 10.80
CA SER A 35 -0.16 -6.80 10.96
C SER A 35 0.23 -7.54 9.67
N CYS A 36 1.43 -8.13 9.65
CA CYS A 36 1.86 -9.06 8.59
C CYS A 36 0.92 -10.28 8.44
N GLN A 37 0.26 -10.72 9.51
CA GLN A 37 -0.49 -11.98 9.54
C GLN A 37 -2.01 -11.78 9.45
N GLU A 38 -2.51 -10.57 9.71
CA GLU A 38 -3.94 -10.26 9.72
C GLU A 38 -4.27 -9.20 8.67
N GLU A 39 -5.05 -9.61 7.67
CA GLU A 39 -5.59 -8.75 6.61
C GLU A 39 -7.09 -8.98 6.41
N ASP A 40 -7.78 -7.94 5.96
CA ASP A 40 -9.15 -8.03 5.45
C ASP A 40 -9.09 -8.56 4.01
N PRO A 41 -9.87 -9.62 3.68
CA PRO A 41 -9.85 -10.21 2.34
C PRO A 41 -10.44 -9.30 1.27
N ARG A 42 -11.08 -8.18 1.63
CA ARG A 42 -11.68 -7.27 0.66
C ARG A 42 -10.63 -6.36 0.03
N THR A 43 -10.65 -6.31 -1.29
CA THR A 43 -9.94 -5.29 -2.07
C THR A 43 -10.67 -3.95 -1.97
N TYR A 44 -9.99 -2.95 -1.42
CA TYR A 44 -10.53 -1.60 -1.27
C TYR A 44 -10.23 -0.71 -2.48
N ALA A 45 -9.04 -0.89 -3.05
CA ALA A 45 -8.53 -0.11 -4.15
C ALA A 45 -7.48 -0.92 -4.91
N GLN A 46 -7.10 -0.47 -6.10
CA GLN A 46 -6.06 -1.07 -6.90
C GLN A 46 -5.08 0.03 -7.33
N LEU A 47 -3.79 -0.24 -7.18
CA LEU A 47 -2.72 0.62 -7.64
C LEU A 47 -2.43 0.30 -9.11
N LEU A 48 -2.76 1.24 -9.98
CA LEU A 48 -2.48 1.18 -11.41
C LEU A 48 -1.35 2.17 -11.69
N ASP A 49 -0.17 1.64 -11.98
CA ASP A 49 1.09 2.39 -12.14
C ASP A 49 1.46 3.21 -10.89
N GLU A 50 1.02 4.47 -10.86
CA GLU A 50 1.28 5.43 -9.80
C GLU A 50 -0.03 5.89 -9.13
N THR A 51 -1.19 5.51 -9.66
CA THR A 51 -2.48 6.02 -9.20
C THR A 51 -3.27 4.91 -8.52
N LEU A 52 -3.64 5.14 -7.25
CA LEU A 52 -4.48 4.23 -6.49
C LEU A 52 -5.95 4.58 -6.74
N ARG A 53 -6.72 3.63 -7.28
CA ARG A 53 -8.13 3.80 -7.61
C ARG A 53 -9.03 2.89 -6.78
N SER A 54 -10.15 3.41 -6.29
CA SER A 54 -11.16 2.59 -5.63
C SER A 54 -11.75 1.57 -6.60
N THR A 55 -12.45 0.56 -6.07
CA THR A 55 -13.23 -0.39 -6.88
C THR A 55 -14.37 0.28 -7.68
N LEU A 56 -14.71 1.53 -7.35
CA LEU A 56 -15.69 2.35 -8.08
C LEU A 56 -15.03 3.26 -9.15
N GLY A 57 -13.70 3.25 -9.24
CA GLY A 57 -12.91 4.01 -10.23
C GLY A 57 -12.39 5.37 -9.76
N ASP A 58 -12.76 5.81 -8.56
CA ASP A 58 -12.31 7.09 -7.99
C ASP A 58 -10.81 7.05 -7.67
N GLU A 59 -10.10 8.13 -7.95
CA GLU A 59 -8.73 8.28 -7.49
C GLU A 59 -8.69 8.56 -5.98
N VAL A 60 -8.09 7.64 -5.23
CA VAL A 60 -8.03 7.68 -3.76
C VAL A 60 -6.62 7.85 -3.22
N GLY A 61 -5.59 7.74 -4.05
CA GLY A 61 -4.21 7.97 -3.67
C GLY A 61 -3.24 8.02 -4.85
N GLN A 62 -2.01 8.43 -4.57
CA GLN A 62 -0.91 8.51 -5.54
C GLN A 62 0.36 7.94 -4.91
N ARG A 63 1.09 7.12 -5.66
CA ARG A 63 2.41 6.60 -5.31
C ARG A 63 3.49 7.45 -5.95
N GLU A 64 4.50 7.80 -5.17
CA GLU A 64 5.75 8.42 -5.61
C GLU A 64 6.91 7.63 -4.99
N GLY A 65 7.68 6.91 -5.81
CA GLY A 65 8.71 5.99 -5.31
C GLY A 65 8.11 4.91 -4.39
N ASP A 66 8.64 4.78 -3.18
CA ASP A 66 8.15 3.85 -2.15
C ASP A 66 7.02 4.42 -1.29
N ILE A 67 6.51 5.62 -1.58
CA ILE A 67 5.52 6.29 -0.75
C ILE A 67 4.17 6.35 -1.46
N LEU A 68 3.14 5.80 -0.83
CA LEU A 68 1.74 5.95 -1.21
C LEU A 68 1.07 7.02 -0.34
N THR A 69 0.55 8.07 -0.96
CA THR A 69 -0.20 9.13 -0.28
C THR A 69 -1.70 8.97 -0.54
N LEU A 70 -2.50 8.80 0.51
CA LEU A 70 -3.96 8.73 0.41
C LEU A 70 -4.54 10.14 0.27
N ARG A 71 -5.30 10.40 -0.80
CA ARG A 71 -5.82 11.75 -1.11
C ARG A 71 -6.76 12.29 -0.04
N ARG A 72 -7.66 11.45 0.47
CA ARG A 72 -8.72 11.90 1.40
C ARG A 72 -8.17 12.33 2.75
N THR A 73 -7.12 11.67 3.23
CA THR A 73 -6.58 11.85 4.58
C THR A 73 -5.21 12.51 4.61
N GLY A 74 -4.49 12.54 3.48
CA GLY A 74 -3.10 12.99 3.40
C GLY A 74 -2.10 12.03 4.06
N ILE A 75 -2.55 10.86 4.50
CA ILE A 75 -1.69 9.85 5.14
C ILE A 75 -0.67 9.36 4.12
N LYS A 76 0.58 9.26 4.57
CA LYS A 76 1.70 8.73 3.79
C LYS A 76 2.09 7.36 4.31
N LEU A 77 2.05 6.38 3.42
CA LEU A 77 2.35 4.98 3.69
C LEU A 77 3.60 4.60 2.92
N ARG A 78 4.59 4.02 3.58
CA ARG A 78 5.75 3.43 2.92
C ARG A 78 5.43 1.99 2.51
N LEU A 79 5.74 1.68 1.25
CA LEU A 79 5.73 0.33 0.71
C LEU A 79 7.03 -0.36 1.14
N VAL A 80 6.89 -1.39 1.96
CA VAL A 80 7.99 -2.26 2.38
C VAL A 80 7.73 -3.64 1.79
N PRO A 81 8.63 -4.22 0.99
CA PRO A 81 8.49 -5.60 0.53
C PRO A 81 8.13 -6.55 1.67
N LEU A 82 7.09 -7.37 1.48
CA LEU A 82 6.57 -8.23 2.56
C LEU A 82 7.64 -9.21 3.07
N GLU A 83 8.48 -9.72 2.17
CA GLU A 83 9.64 -10.57 2.48
C GLU A 83 10.64 -9.92 3.45
N ILE A 84 10.71 -8.59 3.47
CA ILE A 84 11.58 -7.81 4.38
C ILE A 84 10.82 -7.43 5.65
N ALA A 85 9.53 -7.12 5.52
CA ALA A 85 8.74 -6.55 6.60
C ALA A 85 8.35 -7.56 7.68
N CYS A 86 8.38 -8.85 7.37
CA CYS A 86 7.85 -9.92 8.23
C CYS A 86 8.94 -10.92 8.68
N ASP A 87 10.22 -10.54 8.59
CA ASP A 87 11.38 -11.28 9.12
C ASP A 87 11.65 -10.95 10.60
#